data_AF-A0A1W1BI52-F1
#
_entry.id   AF-A0A1W1BI52-F1
#
_cell.length_a   1.000
_cell.length_b   1.000
_cell.length_c   1.000
_cell.angle_alpha   90.00
_cell.angle_beta   90.00
_cell.angle_gamma   90.00
#
_symmetry.space_group_name_H-M   'P 1'
#
loop_
_entity.id
_entity.type
_entity.pdbx_description
1 polymer ?
#
loop_
_entity_poly.entity_id
_entity_poly.type
_entity_poly.pdbx_seq_one_letter_code
_entity_poly.pdbx_strand_id
1 'polypeptide(L)'
;MDMNKIDEIVEDLQRLKDELAVKANLGIKEAQEELEKLEPHYETFKDRVAKVADVAGDTASQLKTAAELGIDAKSSDDLKATLELTGEELKKSFSKIKDILS
;
A
#
# COMPACT_ATOMS: atom_id res chain seq x y z
N MET A 1 -4.82 -18.59 -3.17
CA MET A 1 -4.43 -17.36 -2.44
C MET A 1 -4.45 -16.29 -3.51
N ASP A 2 -5.44 -15.42 -3.42
CA ASP A 2 -6.09 -14.84 -4.59
C ASP A 2 -5.67 -13.37 -4.75
N MET A 3 -5.38 -12.97 -5.99
CA MET A 3 -5.05 -11.60 -6.38
C MET A 3 -6.05 -10.57 -5.80
N ASN A 4 -7.30 -11.01 -5.65
CA ASN A 4 -8.39 -10.32 -5.00
C ASN A 4 -8.05 -9.70 -3.63
N LYS A 5 -7.19 -10.32 -2.81
CA LYS A 5 -6.84 -9.76 -1.49
C LYS A 5 -5.97 -8.51 -1.58
N ILE A 6 -5.03 -8.47 -2.52
CA ILE A 6 -4.18 -7.29 -2.71
C ILE A 6 -5.03 -6.15 -3.27
N ASP A 7 -5.95 -6.46 -4.18
CA ASP A 7 -6.90 -5.49 -4.72
C ASP A 7 -7.82 -4.93 -3.61
N GLU A 8 -8.36 -5.78 -2.73
CA GLU A 8 -9.13 -5.36 -1.55
C GLU A 8 -8.33 -4.42 -0.64
N ILE A 9 -7.05 -4.71 -0.40
CA ILE A 9 -6.17 -3.85 0.42
C ILE A 9 -5.94 -2.49 -0.27
N VAL A 10 -5.72 -2.46 -1.59
CA VAL A 10 -5.55 -1.21 -2.34
C VAL A 10 -6.81 -0.36 -2.28
N GLU A 11 -7.99 -0.97 -2.44
CA GLU A 11 -9.27 -0.27 -2.33
C GLU A 11 -9.52 0.29 -0.93
N ASP A 12 -9.26 -0.50 0.11
CA ASP A 12 -9.40 -0.07 1.50
C ASP A 12 -8.46 1.09 1.84
N LEU A 13 -7.21 1.01 1.40
CA LEU A 13 -6.23 2.07 1.57
C LEU A 13 -6.63 3.36 0.83
N GLN A 14 -7.14 3.24 -0.40
CA GLN A 14 -7.65 4.39 -1.16
C GLN A 14 -8.80 5.06 -0.40
N ARG A 15 -9.77 4.28 0.09
CA ARG A 15 -10.91 4.81 0.85
C ARG A 15 -10.46 5.51 2.13
N LEU A 16 -9.52 4.92 2.87
CA LEU A 16 -8.97 5.53 4.09
C LEU A 16 -8.22 6.82 3.78
N LYS A 17 -7.39 6.83 2.73
CA LYS A 17 -6.68 8.04 2.27
C LYS A 17 -7.66 9.16 1.94
N ASP A 18 -8.72 8.87 1.17
CA ASP A 18 -9.72 9.86 0.78
C ASP A 18 -10.46 10.44 1.99
N GLU A 19 -10.86 9.58 2.94
CA GLU A 19 -11.49 10.02 4.18
C GLU A 19 -10.55 10.90 5.02
N LEU A 20 -9.28 10.51 5.13
CA LEU A 20 -8.27 11.29 5.84
C LEU A 20 -8.00 12.63 5.16
N ALA A 21 -7.94 12.69 3.84
CA ALA A 21 -7.78 13.93 3.09
C ALA A 21 -8.94 14.89 3.36
N VAL A 22 -10.18 14.39 3.40
CA VAL A 22 -11.35 15.19 3.79
C VAL A 22 -11.19 15.74 5.21
N LYS A 23 -10.81 14.89 6.18
CA LYS A 23 -10.65 15.32 7.58
C LYS A 23 -9.47 16.26 7.79
N ALA A 24 -8.35 16.04 7.12
CA ALA A 24 -7.17 16.88 7.18
C ALA A 24 -7.47 18.28 6.64
N ASN A 25 -8.28 18.39 5.58
CA ASN A 25 -8.78 19.66 5.06
C ASN A 25 -9.72 20.42 6.03
N LEU A 26 -10.22 19.77 7.10
CA LEU A 26 -10.98 20.43 8.17
C LEU A 26 -10.06 21.13 9.20
N GLY A 27 -8.75 21.15 8.99
CA GLY A 27 -7.81 22.02 9.72
C GLY A 27 -7.03 21.35 10.85
N ILE A 28 -6.95 20.02 10.88
CA ILE A 28 -6.16 19.29 11.89
C ILE A 28 -4.73 19.13 11.36
N LYS A 29 -3.87 20.06 11.75
CA LYS A 29 -2.51 20.22 11.22
C LYS A 29 -1.61 19.00 11.47
N GLU A 30 -1.69 18.39 12.65
CA GLU A 30 -0.92 17.18 12.99
C GLU A 30 -1.28 16.01 12.07
N ALA A 31 -2.55 15.92 11.65
CA ALA A 31 -2.98 14.88 10.75
C ALA A 31 -2.68 15.18 9.28
N GLN A 32 -2.64 16.45 8.88
CA GLN A 32 -2.10 16.84 7.58
C GLN A 32 -0.63 16.40 7.48
N GLU A 33 0.17 16.71 8.49
CA GLU A 33 1.59 16.35 8.53
C GLU A 33 1.81 14.82 8.50
N GLU A 34 1.01 14.04 9.22
CA GLU A 34 1.11 12.57 9.19
C GLU A 34 0.57 11.97 7.88
N LEU A 35 -0.50 12.52 7.31
CA LEU A 35 -1.03 12.10 6.02
C LEU A 35 -0.02 12.36 4.89
N GLU A 36 0.61 13.54 4.87
CA GLU A 36 1.66 13.90 3.91
C GLU A 36 2.88 12.98 4.00
N LYS A 37 3.22 12.48 5.19
CA LYS A 37 4.30 11.50 5.36
C LYS A 37 3.93 10.12 4.79
N LEU A 38 2.67 9.71 4.95
CA LEU A 38 2.19 8.39 4.55
C LEU A 38 1.82 8.29 3.07
N GLU A 39 1.46 9.41 2.44
CA GLU A 39 1.05 9.45 1.04
C GLU A 39 2.12 8.95 0.06
N PRO A 40 3.41 9.33 0.18
CA PRO A 40 4.48 8.75 -0.63
C PRO A 40 4.62 7.23 -0.48
N HIS A 41 4.39 6.70 0.72
CA HIS A 41 4.43 5.25 0.97
C HIS A 41 3.25 4.54 0.33
N TYR A 42 2.06 5.16 0.36
CA TYR A 42 0.88 4.65 -0.33
C TYR A 42 1.06 4.62 -1.85
N GLU A 43 1.53 5.71 -2.47
CA GLU A 43 1.77 5.74 -3.92
C GLU A 43 2.84 4.71 -4.33
N THR A 44 3.91 4.60 -3.53
CA THR A 44 4.93 3.56 -3.73
C THR A 44 4.35 2.15 -3.63
N PHE A 45 3.46 1.90 -2.67
CA PHE A 45 2.78 0.62 -2.52
C PHE A 45 1.89 0.31 -3.73
N LYS A 46 1.09 1.27 -4.18
CA LYS A 46 0.20 1.16 -5.34
C LYS A 46 0.97 0.86 -6.62
N ASP A 47 2.06 1.58 -6.88
CA ASP A 47 2.95 1.33 -8.02
C ASP A 47 3.58 -0.07 -7.97
N ARG A 48 3.97 -0.53 -6.78
CA ARG A 48 4.53 -1.88 -6.60
C ARG A 48 3.49 -2.95 -6.88
N VAL A 49 2.27 -2.80 -6.37
CA VAL A 49 1.16 -3.71 -6.65
C VAL A 49 0.87 -3.76 -8.15
N ALA A 50 0.78 -2.62 -8.83
CA ALA A 50 0.51 -2.57 -10.27
C ALA A 50 1.59 -3.30 -11.09
N LYS A 51 2.87 -3.09 -10.77
CA LYS A 51 3.99 -3.79 -11.44
C LYS A 51 3.98 -5.30 -11.16
N VAL A 52 3.62 -5.72 -9.95
CA VAL A 52 3.51 -7.15 -9.64
C VAL A 52 2.29 -7.77 -10.32
N ALA A 53 1.16 -7.08 -10.37
CA ALA A 53 -0.05 -7.54 -11.05
C ALA A 53 0.16 -7.71 -12.56
N ASP A 54 0.83 -6.76 -13.21
CA ASP A 54 1.15 -6.81 -14.64
C ASP A 54 2.15 -7.94 -14.96
N VAL A 55 3.11 -8.18 -14.07
CA VAL A 55 4.16 -9.20 -14.27
C VAL A 55 3.77 -10.58 -13.73
N ALA A 56 2.68 -10.72 -12.97
CA ALA A 56 2.22 -11.99 -12.39
C ALA A 56 1.84 -13.10 -13.38
N GLY A 57 1.80 -12.81 -14.67
CA GLY A 57 1.77 -13.83 -15.72
C GLY A 57 3.09 -14.59 -15.93
N ASP A 58 4.24 -14.04 -15.52
CA ASP A 58 5.58 -14.56 -15.87
C ASP A 58 6.54 -14.56 -14.66
N THR A 59 6.68 -15.71 -14.00
CA THR A 59 7.33 -15.87 -12.68
C THR A 59 8.80 -15.44 -12.64
N ALA A 60 9.54 -15.51 -13.76
CA ALA A 60 10.93 -15.07 -13.84
C ALA A 60 11.08 -13.54 -13.97
N SER A 61 10.16 -12.88 -14.66
CA SER A 61 10.14 -11.41 -14.78
C SER A 61 9.76 -10.77 -13.44
N GLN A 62 8.88 -11.41 -12.64
CA GLN A 62 8.49 -10.89 -11.33
C GLN A 62 9.65 -10.78 -10.36
N LEU A 63 10.51 -11.80 -10.32
CA LEU A 63 11.70 -11.83 -9.47
C LEU A 63 12.73 -10.79 -9.90
N LYS A 64 12.91 -10.61 -11.21
CA LYS A 64 13.81 -9.59 -11.76
C LYS A 64 13.32 -8.18 -11.43
N THR A 65 12.03 -7.90 -11.63
CA THR A 65 11.41 -6.62 -11.29
C THR A 65 11.46 -6.36 -9.78
N ALA A 66 11.23 -7.38 -8.94
CA ALA A 66 11.36 -7.25 -7.49
C ALA A 66 12.81 -6.92 -7.06
N ALA A 67 13.81 -7.56 -7.68
CA ALA A 67 15.22 -7.26 -7.46
C ALA A 67 15.60 -5.84 -7.94
N GLU A 68 15.08 -5.39 -9.08
CA GLU A 68 15.25 -4.01 -9.58
C GLU A 68 14.59 -2.97 -8.65
N LEU A 69 13.58 -3.37 -7.87
CA LEU A 69 12.82 -2.52 -6.96
C LEU A 69 13.21 -2.68 -5.48
N GLY A 70 14.25 -3.47 -5.17
CA GLY A 70 14.80 -3.64 -3.83
C GLY A 70 13.94 -4.50 -2.89
N ILE A 71 13.06 -5.34 -3.42
CA ILE A 71 12.27 -6.29 -2.64
C ILE A 71 13.00 -7.63 -2.61
N ASP A 72 13.45 -8.04 -1.41
CA ASP A 72 14.11 -9.33 -1.18
C ASP A 72 13.06 -10.47 -1.12
N ALA A 73 12.40 -10.73 -2.24
CA ALA A 73 11.45 -11.82 -2.40
C ALA A 73 12.07 -12.92 -3.26
N LYS A 74 12.06 -14.16 -2.76
CA LYS A 74 12.68 -15.32 -3.43
C LYS A 74 11.73 -16.04 -4.39
N SER A 75 10.45 -15.68 -4.36
CA SER A 75 9.40 -16.21 -5.24
C SER A 75 8.27 -15.20 -5.43
N SER A 76 7.39 -15.44 -6.41
CA SER A 76 6.15 -14.65 -6.56
C SER A 76 5.27 -14.72 -5.33
N ASP A 77 5.28 -15.84 -4.60
CA ASP A 77 4.45 -16.01 -3.41
C ASP A 77 5.03 -15.23 -2.23
N ASP A 78 6.35 -15.20 -2.07
CA ASP A 78 7.03 -14.35 -1.08
C ASP A 78 6.78 -12.86 -1.36
N LEU A 79 6.75 -12.48 -2.65
CA LEU A 79 6.47 -11.11 -3.07
C LEU A 79 5.03 -10.70 -2.74
N LYS A 80 4.06 -11.58 -3.03
CA LYS A 80 2.65 -11.38 -2.64
C LYS A 80 2.50 -11.26 -1.13
N ALA A 81 3.10 -12.16 -0.36
CA ALA A 81 3.05 -12.11 1.10
C ALA A 81 3.66 -10.80 1.65
N THR A 82 4.77 -10.34 1.08
CA THR A 82 5.40 -9.07 1.48
C THR A 82 4.49 -7.87 1.17
N LEU A 83 3.84 -7.86 0.01
CA LEU A 83 2.86 -6.82 -0.34
C LEU A 83 1.64 -6.84 0.58
N GLU A 84 1.08 -8.03 0.87
CA GLU A 84 -0.04 -8.16 1.80
C GLU A 84 0.33 -7.62 3.20
N LEU A 85 1.49 -8.00 3.74
CA LEU A 85 1.98 -7.50 5.04
C LEU A 85 2.17 -5.98 5.04
N THR A 86 2.81 -5.43 4.01
CA THR A 86 3.06 -3.99 3.89
C THR A 86 1.74 -3.22 3.81
N GLY A 87 0.79 -3.71 3.03
CA GLY A 87 -0.52 -3.10 2.87
C GLY A 87 -1.35 -3.13 4.16
N GLU A 88 -1.29 -4.22 4.93
CA GLU A 88 -1.92 -4.33 6.25
C GLU A 88 -1.30 -3.36 7.28
N GLU A 89 0.02 -3.16 7.24
CA GLU A 89 0.71 -2.18 8.10
C GLU A 89 0.34 -0.74 7.74
N LEU A 90 0.25 -0.42 6.45
CA LEU A 90 -0.25 0.87 5.96
C LEU A 90 -1.70 1.09 6.41
N LYS A 91 -2.56 0.08 6.29
CA LYS A 91 -3.98 0.17 6.68
C LYS A 91 -4.11 0.48 8.17
N LYS A 92 -3.33 -0.19 9.02
CA LYS A 92 -3.28 0.09 10.46
C LYS A 92 -2.81 1.51 10.75
N SER A 93 -1.80 1.99 10.01
CA SER A 93 -1.25 3.34 10.19
C SER A 93 -2.29 4.40 9.83
N PHE A 94 -2.95 4.26 8.68
CA PHE A 94 -4.05 5.15 8.29
C PHE A 94 -5.25 5.08 9.25
N SER A 95 -5.63 3.90 9.74
CA SER A 95 -6.70 3.76 10.73
C SER A 95 -6.38 4.47 12.05
N LYS A 96 -5.14 4.38 12.55
CA LYS A 96 -4.73 5.13 13.75
C LYS A 96 -4.89 6.64 13.58
N ILE A 97 -4.52 7.18 12.41
CA ILE A 97 -4.72 8.60 12.11
C ILE A 97 -6.21 8.91 12.09
N LYS A 98 -7.03 8.06 11.46
CA LYS A 98 -8.47 8.26 11.41
C LYS A 98 -9.11 8.30 12.80
N ASP A 99 -8.66 7.45 13.72
CA ASP A 99 -9.13 7.42 15.11
C ASP A 99 -8.75 8.71 15.86
N ILE A 100 -7.54 9.25 15.63
CA ILE A 100 -7.13 10.55 16.17
C ILE A 100 -8.02 11.69 15.66
N LEU A 101 -8.51 11.57 14.42
CA LEU A 101 -9.37 12.55 13.76
C LEU A 101 -10.88 12.34 13.96
N SER A 102 -11.30 11.35 14.75
CA SER A 102 -12.72 11.06 15.01
C SER A 102 -13.16 11.64 16.34
#